data_AF-A0A1F3C9M1-F1
#
_entry.id   AF-A0A1F3C9M1-F1
#
_cell.length_a   1.000
_cell.length_b   1.000
_cell.length_c   1.000
_cell.angle_alpha   90.00
_cell.angle_beta   90.00
_cell.angle_gamma   90.00
#
_symmetry.space_group_name_H-M   'P 1'
#
loop_
_entity.id
_entity.type
_entity.pdbx_description
1 polymer ?
#
loop_
_entity_poly.entity_id
_entity_poly.type
_entity_poly.pdbx_seq_one_letter_code
_entity_poly.pdbx_strand_id
1 'polypeptide(L)'
;MSLQKSVFLSLFFAGFLFSISFYSCTFDNEEELLENFICDTTNVKYADLTYIFSDICSNCHSSTFTYRDGILMDSYNNVKASINSGRVLPAIEHQEGVPHMPYNLPKLSDCDLDKIRAWINSGMQENK
;
A
#
# COMPACT_ATOMS: atom_id res chain seq x y z
N MET A 1 -54.90 45.93 17.10
CA MET A 1 -54.41 47.33 17.00
C MET A 1 -52.99 47.26 16.47
N SER A 2 -52.85 47.53 15.18
CA SER A 2 -51.62 47.37 14.39
C SER A 2 -50.60 48.47 14.71
N LEU A 3 -49.43 48.09 15.20
CA LEU A 3 -48.22 48.92 15.18
C LEU A 3 -47.03 48.05 14.80
N GLN A 4 -46.62 48.08 13.53
CA GLN A 4 -45.24 47.79 13.13
C GLN A 4 -44.80 48.78 12.05
N LYS A 5 -43.96 49.74 12.46
CA LYS A 5 -42.90 50.34 11.65
C LYS A 5 -41.63 49.53 12.04
N SER A 6 -40.68 49.16 11.19
CA SER A 6 -39.98 50.02 10.24
C SER A 6 -39.18 49.16 9.25
N VAL A 7 -39.44 49.38 7.96
CA VAL A 7 -38.56 49.37 6.78
C VAL A 7 -37.21 48.61 6.86
N PHE A 8 -37.15 47.47 6.16
CA PHE A 8 -35.94 46.90 5.56
C PHE A 8 -35.47 47.78 4.40
N LEU A 9 -34.16 48.02 4.23
CA LEU A 9 -33.49 47.68 2.96
C LEU A 9 -31.96 47.79 3.06
N SER A 10 -31.35 46.64 2.81
CA SER A 10 -29.96 46.28 2.53
C SER A 10 -29.07 47.37 1.89
N LEU A 11 -27.87 47.55 2.46
CA LEU A 11 -26.74 48.26 1.86
C LEU A 11 -25.85 47.27 1.10
N PHE A 12 -25.53 47.58 -0.16
CA PHE A 12 -24.58 46.84 -0.99
C PHE A 12 -23.71 47.81 -1.80
N PHE A 13 -22.44 47.42 -1.97
CA PHE A 13 -21.37 47.94 -2.85
C PHE A 13 -20.73 49.30 -2.46
N ALA A 14 -19.41 49.50 -2.47
CA ALA A 14 -18.29 48.76 -3.06
C ALA A 14 -16.97 49.23 -2.40
N GLY A 15 -15.94 48.39 -2.32
CA GLY A 15 -14.61 48.87 -1.89
C GLY A 15 -13.59 47.79 -1.54
N PHE A 16 -13.20 47.00 -2.54
CA PHE A 16 -11.85 46.46 -2.77
C PHE A 16 -10.81 46.61 -1.63
N LEU A 17 -10.56 45.53 -0.88
CA LEU A 17 -9.25 45.27 -0.28
C LEU A 17 -9.05 43.75 -0.12
N PHE A 18 -8.61 43.22 -1.25
CA PHE A 18 -7.89 41.98 -1.49
C PHE A 18 -6.96 41.60 -0.31
N SER A 19 -7.31 40.54 0.41
CA SER A 19 -6.37 39.73 1.19
C SER A 19 -6.91 38.31 1.27
N ILE A 20 -6.98 37.67 0.10
CA ILE A 20 -7.01 36.22 0.02
C ILE A 20 -5.56 35.82 0.26
N SER A 21 -5.25 35.34 1.47
CA SER A 21 -4.00 34.65 1.74
C SER A 21 -3.98 33.42 0.84
N PHE A 22 -3.31 33.54 -0.30
CA PHE A 22 -2.97 32.41 -1.14
C PHE A 22 -2.06 31.53 -0.31
N TYR A 23 -2.58 30.41 0.20
CA TYR A 23 -1.77 29.28 0.59
C TYR A 23 -1.06 28.80 -0.68
N SER A 24 0.14 29.31 -0.91
CA SER A 24 1.05 28.78 -1.92
C SER A 24 1.54 27.44 -1.39
N CYS A 25 0.89 26.35 -1.76
CA CYS A 25 1.55 25.05 -1.75
C CYS A 25 2.68 25.15 -2.77
N THR A 26 3.93 25.12 -2.30
CA THR A 26 5.06 24.89 -3.20
C THR A 26 4.85 23.52 -3.82
N PHE A 27 4.85 23.44 -5.15
CA PHE A 27 5.08 22.17 -5.81
C PHE A 27 6.54 21.87 -5.57
N ASP A 28 6.80 21.01 -4.59
CA ASP A 28 8.12 20.40 -4.44
C ASP A 28 8.45 19.74 -5.79
N ASN A 29 9.62 20.07 -6.31
CA ASN A 29 10.15 19.55 -7.55
C ASN A 29 10.14 18.02 -7.50
N GLU A 30 9.45 17.38 -8.45
CA GLU A 30 9.44 15.90 -8.60
C GLU A 30 10.85 15.30 -8.75
N GLU A 31 11.84 16.15 -9.03
CA GLU A 31 13.27 15.83 -9.13
C GLU A 31 13.95 15.56 -7.77
N GLU A 32 13.41 16.04 -6.64
CA GLU A 32 13.93 15.70 -5.30
C GLU A 32 13.37 14.37 -4.78
N LEU A 33 12.30 13.85 -5.43
CA LEU A 33 11.72 12.53 -5.13
C LEU A 33 12.52 11.36 -5.72
N LEU A 34 13.54 11.67 -6.53
CA LEU A 34 14.47 10.68 -7.09
C LEU A 34 15.67 10.48 -6.16
N GLU A 35 15.40 10.37 -4.86
CA GLU A 35 16.36 9.77 -3.96
C GLU A 35 16.65 8.35 -4.47
N ASN A 36 17.94 8.04 -4.59
CA ASN A 36 18.47 6.75 -4.99
C ASN A 36 17.88 5.66 -4.07
N PHE A 37 16.73 5.09 -4.46
CA PHE A 37 16.03 4.08 -3.68
C PHE A 37 16.86 2.80 -3.67
N ILE A 38 17.63 2.61 -2.60
CA ILE A 38 18.40 1.40 -2.40
C ILE A 38 17.44 0.32 -1.91
N CYS A 39 17.23 -0.71 -2.74
CA CYS A 39 16.56 -1.92 -2.31
C CYS A 39 17.50 -2.75 -1.42
N ASP A 40 17.37 -2.60 -0.10
CA ASP A 40 18.12 -3.44 0.83
C ASP A 40 17.54 -4.87 0.86
N THR A 41 18.37 -5.82 0.44
CA THR A 41 18.09 -7.26 0.43
C THR A 41 18.97 -8.02 1.41
N THR A 42 19.72 -7.31 2.27
CA THR A 42 20.59 -7.92 3.27
C THR A 42 19.81 -8.25 4.54
N ASN A 43 20.04 -9.44 5.12
CA ASN A 43 19.44 -9.87 6.38
C ASN A 43 17.91 -9.71 6.49
N VAL A 44 17.19 -9.77 5.35
CA VAL A 44 15.72 -9.66 5.31
C VAL A 44 15.11 -10.75 6.16
N LYS A 45 14.16 -10.38 7.00
CA LYS A 45 13.40 -11.25 7.91
C LYS A 45 11.92 -11.16 7.63
N TYR A 46 11.18 -12.11 8.19
CA TYR A 46 9.73 -12.12 8.07
C TYR A 46 9.09 -10.79 8.53
N ALA A 47 9.61 -10.20 9.62
CA ALA A 47 9.14 -8.92 10.14
C ALA A 47 9.18 -7.79 9.09
N ASP A 48 10.22 -7.76 8.24
CA ASP A 48 10.42 -6.76 7.19
C ASP A 48 9.45 -6.94 6.01
N LEU A 49 8.82 -8.10 5.90
CA LEU A 49 7.91 -8.50 4.83
C LEU A 49 6.45 -8.53 5.28
N THR A 50 6.16 -8.16 6.52
CA THR A 50 4.79 -8.20 7.07
C THR A 50 3.82 -7.32 6.31
N TYR A 51 4.26 -6.16 5.81
CA TYR A 51 3.46 -5.33 4.91
C TYR A 51 3.00 -6.10 3.66
N ILE A 52 3.87 -6.95 3.09
CA ILE A 52 3.51 -7.76 1.93
C ILE A 52 2.57 -8.90 2.35
N PHE A 53 2.99 -9.72 3.32
CA PHE A 53 2.25 -10.95 3.63
C PHE A 53 0.94 -10.69 4.38
N SER A 54 0.96 -9.83 5.40
CA SER A 54 -0.21 -9.50 6.20
C SER A 54 -1.11 -8.49 5.49
N ASP A 55 -0.57 -7.40 4.97
CA ASP A 55 -1.42 -6.28 4.52
C ASP A 55 -1.85 -6.39 3.05
N ILE A 56 -1.10 -7.13 2.21
CA ILE A 56 -1.45 -7.36 0.81
C ILE A 56 -2.01 -8.77 0.62
N CYS A 57 -1.23 -9.80 0.96
CA CYS A 57 -1.58 -11.18 0.62
C CYS A 57 -2.75 -11.73 1.46
N SER A 58 -2.74 -11.48 2.78
CA SER A 58 -3.72 -12.08 3.70
C SER A 58 -5.14 -11.54 3.54
N ASN A 59 -5.34 -10.40 2.86
CA ASN A 59 -6.68 -9.92 2.52
C ASN A 59 -7.51 -10.95 1.77
N CYS A 60 -6.83 -11.78 0.95
CA CYS A 60 -7.46 -12.89 0.26
C CYS A 60 -7.00 -14.25 0.76
N HIS A 61 -5.76 -14.37 1.26
CA HIS A 61 -5.10 -15.61 1.66
C HIS A 61 -4.92 -15.72 3.17
N SER A 62 -5.93 -15.42 3.97
CA SER A 62 -5.88 -15.67 5.42
C SER A 62 -6.52 -17.02 5.78
N SER A 63 -6.25 -17.49 7.00
CA SER A 63 -6.88 -18.68 7.59
C SER A 63 -8.41 -18.56 7.71
N THR A 64 -8.96 -17.35 7.65
CA THR A 64 -10.41 -17.11 7.62
C THR A 64 -11.03 -17.40 6.25
N PHE A 65 -10.23 -17.47 5.18
CA PHE A 65 -10.67 -17.71 3.81
C PHE A 65 -10.04 -19.00 3.24
N THR A 66 -10.52 -20.15 3.70
CA THR A 66 -9.92 -21.47 3.44
C THR A 66 -10.04 -21.98 1.99
N TYR A 67 -10.77 -21.29 1.12
CA TYR A 67 -11.06 -21.70 -0.27
C TYR A 67 -9.96 -21.30 -1.28
N ARG A 68 -8.78 -20.91 -0.80
CA ARG A 68 -7.68 -20.34 -1.60
C ARG A 68 -6.58 -21.37 -1.88
N ASP A 69 -7.00 -22.59 -2.22
CA ASP A 69 -6.11 -23.73 -2.51
C ASP A 69 -5.12 -24.06 -1.38
N GLY A 70 -5.51 -23.75 -0.14
CA GLY A 70 -4.68 -23.94 1.05
C GLY A 70 -3.48 -22.99 1.13
N ILE A 71 -3.41 -21.94 0.32
CA ILE A 71 -2.41 -20.87 0.46
C ILE A 71 -2.86 -19.88 1.53
N LEU A 72 -2.09 -19.81 2.61
CA LEU A 72 -2.31 -18.97 3.79
C LEU A 72 -1.11 -18.06 4.04
N MET A 73 -1.34 -16.79 4.40
CA MET A 73 -0.32 -15.73 4.46
C MET A 73 -0.37 -14.89 5.75
N ASP A 74 -1.23 -15.25 6.69
CA ASP A 74 -1.59 -14.45 7.89
C ASP A 74 -0.75 -14.78 9.14
N SER A 75 0.24 -15.65 9.00
CA SER A 75 1.24 -15.91 10.03
C SER A 75 2.54 -16.39 9.40
N TYR A 76 3.67 -16.25 10.11
CA TYR A 76 4.96 -16.74 9.63
C TYR A 76 4.93 -18.22 9.23
N ASN A 77 4.33 -19.08 10.06
CA ASN A 77 4.24 -20.51 9.78
C ASN A 77 3.41 -20.79 8.52
N ASN A 78 2.31 -20.06 8.33
CA ASN A 78 1.46 -20.17 7.15
C ASN A 78 2.19 -19.70 5.89
N VAL A 79 2.84 -18.55 5.95
CA VAL A 79 3.64 -18.01 4.84
C VAL A 79 4.74 -19.00 4.47
N LYS A 80 5.51 -19.49 5.44
CA LYS A 80 6.58 -20.45 5.21
C LYS A 80 6.07 -21.75 4.57
N ALA A 81 4.94 -22.29 5.05
CA ALA A 81 4.33 -23.46 4.45
C ALA A 81 3.84 -23.21 3.02
N SER A 82 3.20 -22.06 2.77
CA SER A 82 2.72 -21.65 1.45
C SER A 82 3.86 -21.45 0.45
N ILE A 83 4.94 -20.79 0.86
CA ILE A 83 6.15 -20.59 0.04
C ILE A 83 6.77 -21.94 -0.33
N ASN A 84 6.90 -22.85 0.64
CA ASN A 84 7.42 -24.21 0.41
C ASN A 84 6.54 -25.08 -0.50
N SER A 85 5.28 -24.71 -0.74
CA SER A 85 4.45 -25.39 -1.74
C SER A 85 4.94 -25.19 -3.17
N GLY A 86 5.83 -24.21 -3.42
CA GLY A 86 6.37 -23.88 -4.74
C GLY A 86 5.40 -23.10 -5.63
N ARG A 87 4.19 -22.81 -5.15
CA ARG A 87 3.13 -22.15 -5.94
C ARG A 87 3.15 -20.62 -5.83
N VAL A 88 3.67 -20.08 -4.72
CA VAL A 88 3.58 -18.65 -4.41
C VAL A 88 4.51 -17.82 -5.31
N LEU A 89 5.79 -18.20 -5.42
CA LEU A 89 6.76 -17.45 -6.21
C LEU A 89 6.33 -17.30 -7.68
N PRO A 90 5.96 -18.38 -8.40
CA PRO A 90 5.46 -18.24 -9.77
C PRO A 90 4.25 -17.31 -9.90
N ALA A 91 3.33 -17.35 -8.93
CA ALA A 91 2.12 -16.54 -8.94
C ALA A 91 2.43 -15.04 -8.75
N ILE A 92 3.29 -14.69 -7.77
CA ILE A 92 3.65 -13.28 -7.50
C ILE A 92 4.64 -12.71 -8.52
N GLU A 93 5.37 -13.57 -9.23
CA GLU A 93 6.23 -13.18 -10.35
C GLU A 93 5.47 -13.05 -11.68
N HIS A 94 4.17 -13.37 -11.70
CA HIS A 94 3.32 -13.41 -12.88
C HIS A 94 3.90 -14.33 -13.98
N GLN A 95 4.40 -15.50 -13.60
CA GLN A 95 4.88 -16.49 -14.57
C GLN A 95 3.74 -16.97 -15.48
N GLU A 96 4.07 -17.38 -16.70
CA GLU A 96 3.09 -17.91 -17.65
C GLU A 96 2.50 -19.25 -17.15
N GLY A 97 1.20 -19.44 -17.39
CA GLY A 97 0.51 -20.71 -17.06
C GLY A 97 0.12 -20.90 -15.59
N VAL A 98 0.28 -19.88 -14.73
CA VAL A 98 -0.21 -19.88 -13.35
C VAL A 98 -1.11 -18.67 -13.06
N PRO A 99 -2.03 -18.73 -12.08
CA PRO A 99 -2.80 -17.57 -11.68
C PRO A 99 -1.89 -16.46 -11.15
N HIS A 100 -1.99 -15.26 -11.73
CA HIS A 100 -1.20 -14.10 -11.31
C HIS A 100 -1.74 -13.52 -10.00
N MET A 101 -0.81 -13.20 -9.10
CA MET A 101 -1.11 -12.58 -7.81
C MET A 101 -0.27 -11.30 -7.61
N PRO A 102 -0.86 -10.21 -7.09
CA PRO A 102 -2.24 -10.11 -6.61
C PRO A 102 -3.27 -10.13 -7.76
N TYR A 103 -4.40 -10.81 -7.55
CA TYR A 103 -5.36 -11.10 -8.63
C TYR A 103 -5.94 -9.84 -9.26
N ASN A 104 -5.85 -9.73 -10.60
CA ASN A 104 -6.27 -8.56 -11.39
C ASN A 104 -5.66 -7.23 -10.92
N LEU A 105 -4.50 -7.29 -10.27
CA LEU A 105 -3.75 -6.13 -9.80
C LEU A 105 -2.34 -6.15 -10.41
N PRO A 106 -1.63 -5.01 -10.37
CA PRO A 106 -0.23 -4.98 -10.76
C PRO A 106 0.61 -5.96 -9.94
N LYS A 107 1.65 -6.50 -10.59
CA LYS A 107 2.70 -7.29 -9.94
C LYS A 107 3.31 -6.47 -8.78
N LEU A 108 3.78 -7.17 -7.74
CA LEU A 108 4.60 -6.54 -6.69
C LEU A 108 5.80 -5.82 -7.29
N SER A 109 6.31 -4.81 -6.59
CA SER A 109 7.51 -4.08 -7.02
C SER A 109 8.69 -5.03 -7.12
N ASP A 110 9.65 -4.72 -8.01
CA ASP A 110 10.83 -5.56 -8.15
C ASP A 110 11.63 -5.64 -6.83
N CYS A 111 11.64 -4.56 -6.03
CA CYS A 111 12.28 -4.59 -4.71
C CYS A 111 11.57 -5.51 -3.71
N ASP A 112 10.24 -5.52 -3.68
CA ASP A 112 9.49 -6.43 -2.82
C ASP A 112 9.74 -7.89 -3.20
N LEU A 113 9.74 -8.19 -4.51
CA LEU A 113 10.08 -9.51 -5.02
C LEU A 113 11.51 -9.91 -4.64
N ASP A 114 12.47 -8.99 -4.76
CA ASP A 114 13.87 -9.26 -4.41
C ASP A 114 14.07 -9.48 -2.91
N LYS A 115 13.36 -8.73 -2.06
CA LYS A 115 13.36 -8.98 -0.61
C LYS A 115 12.78 -10.34 -0.25
N ILE A 116 11.67 -10.72 -0.89
CA ILE A 116 11.07 -12.06 -0.70
C ILE A 116 12.07 -13.15 -1.13
N ARG A 117 12.69 -13.03 -2.31
CA ARG A 117 13.70 -13.98 -2.79
C ARG A 117 14.89 -14.07 -1.84
N ALA A 118 15.41 -12.93 -1.38
CA ALA A 118 16.53 -12.88 -0.44
C ALA A 118 16.19 -13.57 0.88
N TRP A 119 15.00 -13.32 1.43
CA TRP A 119 14.50 -13.98 2.63
C TRP A 119 14.32 -15.50 2.44
N ILE A 120 13.84 -15.95 1.28
CA ILE A 120 13.73 -17.38 0.96
C ILE A 120 15.12 -18.01 0.89
N ASN A 121 16.05 -17.36 0.18
CA ASN A 121 17.43 -17.83 0.01
C ASN A 121 18.21 -17.87 1.32
N SER A 122 17.85 -17.03 2.30
CA SER A 122 18.45 -17.01 3.65
C SER A 122 17.83 -18.01 4.63
N GLY A 123 16.87 -18.84 4.18
CA GLY A 123 16.25 -19.88 4.99
C GLY A 123 14.95 -19.47 5.69
N MET A 124 14.33 -18.38 5.24
CA MET A 124 13.05 -17.86 5.74
C MET A 124 13.05 -17.67 7.26
N GLN A 125 13.96 -16.83 7.76
CA GLN A 125 14.06 -16.55 9.20
C GLN A 125 12.86 -15.72 9.69
N GLU A 126 12.27 -16.12 10.81
CA GLU A 126 11.20 -15.34 11.46
C GLU A 126 11.80 -14.15 12.21
N ASN A 127 12.73 -14.44 13.13
CA ASN A 127 13.36 -13.49 14.04
C ASN A 127 14.85 -13.79 14.16
N LYS A 128 15.65 -12.72 14.11
CA LYS A 128 17.12 -12.61 14.27
C LYS A 128 18.03 -13.38 13.32
#